data_AF-A0A8T5FN58-F1
#
_entry.id   AF-A0A8T5FN58-F1
#
_cell.length_a   1.000
_cell.length_b   1.000
_cell.length_c   1.000
_cell.angle_alpha   90.00
_cell.angle_beta   90.00
_cell.angle_gamma   90.00
#
_symmetry.space_group_name_H-M   'P 1'
#
loop_
_entity.id
_entity.type
_entity.pdbx_description
1 polymer ?
#
loop_
_entity_poly.entity_id
_entity_poly.type
_entity_poly.pdbx_seq_one_letter_code
_entity_poly.pdbx_strand_id
1 'polypeptide(L)'
;MHKVPFLIIILITISLIPFSFSEGIPEWVKNNASWWSERQISQTEFTNALEFLINEGIIYIPPTDPGIPGPDKNIPDWVRNTAGWWSDGKIPDSGFINAMKYLIEIGIIEVDASSPEIIVKETI
;
A
#
# COMPACT_ATOMS: atom_id res chain seq x y z
N MET A 1 -43.72 13.37 -22.31
CA MET A 1 -43.01 13.11 -21.04
C MET A 1 -42.57 11.65 -21.06
N HIS A 2 -41.40 11.37 -21.67
CA HIS A 2 -40.87 10.02 -21.83
C HIS A 2 -39.66 9.88 -20.90
N LYS A 3 -39.73 8.92 -19.98
CA LYS A 3 -38.62 8.53 -19.12
C LYS A 3 -37.62 7.75 -19.97
N VAL A 4 -36.38 8.23 -20.06
CA VAL A 4 -35.28 7.51 -20.72
C VAL A 4 -34.49 6.77 -19.64
N PRO A 5 -34.42 5.43 -19.65
CA PRO A 5 -33.51 4.70 -18.78
C PRO A 5 -32.15 4.49 -19.46
N PHE A 6 -31.11 4.36 -18.63
CA PHE A 6 -29.80 3.76 -18.93
C PHE A 6 -28.84 4.54 -19.84
N LEU A 7 -27.68 4.95 -19.31
CA LEU A 7 -26.40 4.31 -19.68
C LEU A 7 -25.30 4.81 -18.74
N ILE A 8 -24.72 3.89 -17.97
CA ILE A 8 -23.39 4.05 -17.38
C ILE A 8 -22.41 4.13 -18.56
N ILE A 9 -22.06 5.35 -18.95
CA ILE A 9 -20.92 5.60 -19.81
C ILE A 9 -19.70 5.54 -18.89
N ILE A 10 -19.34 4.32 -18.45
CA ILE A 10 -17.95 4.05 -18.06
C ILE A 10 -17.17 4.27 -19.36
N LEU A 11 -16.51 5.42 -19.41
CA LEU A 11 -15.62 5.85 -20.46
C LEU A 11 -14.60 4.75 -20.74
N ILE A 12 -14.93 3.89 -21.70
CA ILE A 12 -13.96 3.14 -22.49
C ILE A 12 -13.23 4.17 -23.35
N THR A 13 -12.30 4.85 -22.69
CA THR A 13 -11.10 5.42 -23.30
C THR A 13 -9.95 4.88 -22.48
N ILE A 14 -9.74 3.57 -22.54
CA ILE A 14 -8.43 3.01 -22.21
C ILE A 14 -7.52 3.48 -23.34
N SER A 15 -7.07 4.73 -23.19
CA SER A 15 -5.92 5.27 -23.89
C SER A 15 -4.76 4.34 -23.55
N LEU A 16 -4.06 3.86 -24.58
CA LEU A 16 -2.82 3.11 -24.47
C LEU A 16 -1.73 4.03 -23.90
N ILE A 17 -1.85 4.40 -22.63
CA ILE A 17 -0.76 5.01 -21.88
C ILE A 17 0.11 3.85 -21.41
N PRO A 18 1.40 3.78 -21.77
CA PRO A 18 2.31 2.95 -21.03
C PRO A 18 2.28 3.45 -19.58
N PHE A 19 1.69 2.65 -18.69
CA PHE A 19 1.66 2.97 -17.27
C PHE A 19 3.12 2.98 -16.79
N SER A 20 3.69 4.17 -16.64
CA SER A 20 4.98 4.33 -15.98
C SER A 20 4.73 4.18 -14.49
N PHE A 21 5.12 3.04 -13.92
CA PHE A 21 5.23 2.86 -12.46
C PHE A 21 6.42 3.68 -11.92
N SER A 22 6.36 5.00 -12.04
CA SER A 22 7.32 5.93 -11.42
C SER A 22 6.65 7.21 -10.91
N GLU A 23 5.33 7.21 -10.78
CA GLU A 23 4.61 8.17 -9.95
C GLU A 23 4.46 7.50 -8.58
N GLY A 24 4.69 8.24 -7.48
CA GLY A 24 4.79 7.69 -6.13
C GLY A 24 3.53 6.96 -5.63
N ILE A 25 3.40 6.77 -4.32
CA ILE A 25 2.22 6.07 -3.78
C ILE A 25 0.96 6.88 -4.13
N PRO A 26 -0.08 6.28 -4.74
CA PRO A 26 -1.28 7.02 -5.10
C PRO A 26 -1.95 7.67 -3.88
N GLU A 27 -2.40 8.92 -4.01
CA GLU A 27 -2.90 9.70 -2.88
C GLU A 27 -4.08 9.03 -2.15
N TRP A 28 -4.94 8.29 -2.86
CA TRP A 28 -6.07 7.58 -2.25
C TRP A 28 -5.63 6.53 -1.22
N VAL A 29 -4.40 6.03 -1.30
CA VAL A 29 -3.85 5.04 -0.37
C VAL A 29 -3.69 5.61 1.03
N LYS A 30 -3.40 6.92 1.13
CA LYS A 30 -3.23 7.63 2.42
C LYS A 30 -4.47 7.61 3.30
N ASN A 31 -5.65 7.39 2.73
CA ASN A 31 -6.89 7.26 3.52
C ASN A 31 -6.79 6.12 4.53
N ASN A 32 -6.18 4.98 4.16
CA ASN A 32 -5.98 3.86 5.07
C ASN A 32 -5.08 4.26 6.26
N ALA A 33 -4.03 5.05 5.99
CA ALA A 33 -3.14 5.55 7.02
C ALA A 33 -3.82 6.58 7.94
N SER A 34 -4.66 7.46 7.40
CA SER A 34 -5.48 8.41 8.17
C SER A 34 -6.41 7.65 9.12
N TRP A 35 -7.23 6.74 8.58
CA TRP A 35 -8.20 5.96 9.36
C TRP A 35 -7.52 5.15 10.46
N TRP A 36 -6.36 4.55 10.18
CA TRP A 36 -5.64 3.79 11.20
C TRP A 36 -5.05 4.69 12.28
N SER A 37 -4.48 5.83 11.90
CA SER A 37 -3.91 6.79 12.86
C SER A 37 -4.97 7.37 13.82
N GLU A 38 -6.19 7.53 13.32
CA GLU A 38 -7.37 8.02 14.05
C GLU A 38 -8.13 6.90 14.79
N ARG A 39 -7.64 5.66 14.75
CA ARG A 39 -8.30 4.48 15.33
C ARG A 39 -9.70 4.19 14.78
N GLN A 40 -9.97 4.59 13.55
CA GLN A 40 -11.21 4.29 12.85
C GLN A 40 -11.22 2.86 12.28
N ILE A 41 -10.04 2.31 11.97
CA ILE A 41 -9.86 0.91 11.59
C ILE A 41 -8.92 0.21 12.59
N SER A 42 -9.15 -1.09 12.76
CA SER A 42 -8.33 -1.97 13.58
C SER A 42 -6.95 -2.19 12.96
N GLN A 43 -6.02 -2.70 13.78
CA GLN A 43 -4.72 -3.11 13.30
C GLN A 43 -4.82 -4.16 12.19
N THR A 44 -5.67 -5.17 12.35
CA THR A 44 -5.84 -6.24 11.36
C THR A 44 -6.38 -5.71 10.04
N GLU A 45 -7.35 -4.80 10.07
CA GLU A 45 -7.84 -4.15 8.85
C GLU A 45 -6.74 -3.35 8.14
N PHE A 46 -5.92 -2.63 8.92
CA PHE A 46 -4.80 -1.88 8.37
C PHE A 46 -3.73 -2.80 7.75
N THR A 47 -3.31 -3.87 8.44
CA THR A 47 -2.31 -4.81 7.89
C THR A 47 -2.81 -5.53 6.65
N ASN A 48 -4.07 -5.98 6.63
CA ASN A 48 -4.65 -6.65 5.47
C ASN A 48 -4.71 -5.71 4.25
N ALA A 49 -5.04 -4.43 4.47
CA ALA A 49 -5.01 -3.44 3.40
C ALA A 49 -3.60 -3.25 2.84
N LEU A 50 -2.57 -3.22 3.69
CA LEU A 50 -1.18 -3.09 3.26
C LEU A 50 -0.67 -4.31 2.50
N GLU A 51 -0.98 -5.51 2.98
CA GLU A 51 -0.66 -6.76 2.28
C GLU A 51 -1.23 -6.75 0.86
N PHE A 52 -2.51 -6.39 0.72
CA PHE A 52 -3.13 -6.24 -0.60
C PHE A 52 -2.43 -5.19 -1.47
N LEU A 53 -2.15 -4.00 -0.94
CA LEU A 53 -1.51 -2.92 -1.69
C LEU A 53 -0.09 -3.27 -2.16
N ILE A 54 0.65 -4.03 -1.36
CA ILE A 54 1.99 -4.52 -1.71
C ILE A 54 1.90 -5.62 -2.77
N ASN A 55 0.98 -6.57 -2.59
CA ASN A 55 0.79 -7.69 -3.51
C ASN A 55 0.31 -7.25 -4.90
N GLU A 56 -0.55 -6.22 -4.98
CA GLU A 56 -1.00 -5.62 -6.24
C GLU A 56 0.02 -4.65 -6.86
N GLY A 57 1.19 -4.46 -6.24
CA GLY A 57 2.23 -3.56 -6.73
C GLY A 57 1.86 -2.07 -6.68
N ILE A 58 0.85 -1.71 -5.89
CA ILE A 58 0.44 -0.32 -5.67
C ILE A 58 1.42 0.39 -4.72
N ILE A 59 1.90 -0.33 -3.70
CA ILE A 59 3.03 0.08 -2.88
C ILE A 59 4.21 -0.82 -3.20
N TYR A 60 5.29 -0.24 -3.71
CA TYR A 60 6.55 -0.95 -3.87
C TYR A 60 7.35 -0.89 -2.58
N ILE A 61 7.63 -2.06 -2.00
CA ILE A 61 8.57 -2.21 -0.90
C ILE A 61 9.87 -2.80 -1.45
N PRO A 62 11.02 -2.12 -1.29
CA PRO A 62 12.31 -2.69 -1.66
C PRO A 62 12.54 -4.04 -0.95
N PRO A 63 13.29 -4.97 -1.56
CA PRO A 63 13.57 -6.28 -0.97
C PRO A 63 13.94 -6.18 0.51
N THR A 64 13.19 -6.91 1.34
CA THR A 64 13.27 -6.88 2.80
C THR A 64 13.06 -8.30 3.30
N ASP A 65 13.94 -8.78 4.17
CA ASP A 65 13.86 -10.15 4.71
C ASP A 65 12.70 -10.25 5.71
N PRO A 66 11.71 -11.14 5.50
CA PRO A 66 10.60 -11.28 6.42
C PRO A 66 11.05 -11.95 7.73
N GLY A 67 10.63 -11.35 8.85
CA GLY A 67 10.80 -11.93 10.18
C GLY A 67 9.93 -13.16 10.39
N ILE A 68 10.23 -13.94 11.43
CA ILE A 68 9.39 -15.06 11.86
C ILE A 68 8.17 -14.48 12.59
N PRO A 69 6.93 -14.76 12.13
CA PRO A 69 5.73 -14.31 12.83
C PRO A 69 5.71 -14.81 14.28
N GLY A 70 5.64 -13.88 15.24
CA GLY A 70 5.43 -14.19 16.65
C GLY A 70 3.94 -14.43 16.98
N PRO A 71 3.64 -15.00 18.17
CA PRO A 71 2.25 -15.20 18.61
C PRO A 71 1.52 -13.86 18.85
N ASP A 72 2.25 -12.81 19.21
CA ASP A 72 1.73 -11.46 19.45
C ASP A 72 2.17 -10.51 18.33
N LYS A 73 1.35 -10.40 17.28
CA LYS A 73 1.54 -9.38 16.24
C LYS A 73 0.95 -8.07 16.73
N ASN A 74 1.64 -7.31 17.57
CA ASN A 74 1.21 -5.95 17.97
C ASN A 74 2.05 -4.89 17.23
N ILE A 75 1.39 -3.98 16.52
CA ILE A 75 2.11 -2.88 15.86
C ILE A 75 2.54 -1.84 16.91
N PRO A 76 3.84 -1.45 16.94
CA PRO A 76 4.29 -0.37 17.80
C PRO A 76 3.60 0.98 17.52
N ASP A 77 3.32 1.73 18.57
CA ASP A 77 2.62 3.03 18.48
C ASP A 77 3.31 4.04 17.54
N TRP A 78 4.64 4.00 17.43
CA TRP A 78 5.39 4.89 16.55
C TRP A 78 5.01 4.69 15.08
N VAL A 79 4.65 3.47 14.67
CA VAL A 79 4.22 3.17 13.30
C VAL A 79 2.87 3.84 13.02
N ARG A 80 1.95 3.84 14.00
CA ARG A 80 0.66 4.53 13.88
C ARG A 80 0.82 6.04 13.77
N ASN A 81 1.74 6.62 14.53
CA ASN A 81 2.08 8.03 14.39
C ASN A 81 2.67 8.33 13.00
N THR A 82 3.50 7.43 12.47
CA THR A 82 4.07 7.56 11.12
C THR A 82 3.00 7.53 10.04
N ALA A 83 2.00 6.67 10.17
CA ALA A 83 0.85 6.65 9.26
C ALA A 83 0.09 7.98 9.26
N GLY A 84 -0.19 8.55 10.43
CA GLY A 84 -0.86 9.86 10.54
C GLY A 84 -0.01 11.00 9.95
N TRP A 85 1.30 10.99 10.19
CA TRP A 85 2.19 11.98 9.57
C TRP A 85 2.25 11.84 8.05
N TRP A 86 2.19 10.63 7.53
CA TRP A 86 2.20 10.38 6.09
C TRP A 86 0.88 10.78 5.43
N SER A 87 -0.27 10.48 6.06
CA SER A 87 -1.57 10.93 5.55
C SER A 87 -1.71 12.45 5.55
N ASP A 88 -1.11 13.13 6.53
CA ASP A 88 -1.07 14.59 6.61
C ASP A 88 -0.02 15.23 5.67
N GLY A 89 0.74 14.44 4.90
CA GLY A 89 1.82 14.93 4.04
C GLY A 89 3.01 15.53 4.80
N LYS A 90 3.15 15.26 6.10
CA LYS A 90 4.26 15.74 6.94
C LYS A 90 5.56 14.97 6.71
N ILE A 91 5.46 13.74 6.20
CA ILE A 91 6.60 12.92 5.80
C ILE A 91 6.41 12.42 4.36
N PRO A 92 7.50 12.21 3.61
CA PRO A 92 7.43 11.64 2.27
C PRO A 92 7.07 10.15 2.31
N ASP A 93 6.70 9.60 1.15
CA ASP A 93 6.41 8.18 0.96
C ASP A 93 7.52 7.27 1.49
N SER A 94 8.79 7.68 1.34
CA SER A 94 9.93 6.91 1.86
C SER A 94 9.91 6.75 3.38
N GLY A 95 9.38 7.73 4.12
CA GLY A 95 9.20 7.63 5.57
C GLY A 95 8.17 6.57 5.94
N PHE A 96 7.08 6.50 5.18
CA PHE A 96 6.06 5.47 5.35
C PHE A 96 6.56 4.08 4.95
N ILE A 97 7.23 3.97 3.79
CA ILE A 97 7.84 2.72 3.30
C ILE A 97 8.81 2.14 4.33
N ASN A 98 9.63 2.97 4.97
CA ASN A 98 10.55 2.50 6.02
C ASN A 98 9.82 1.89 7.22
N ALA A 99 8.66 2.43 7.60
CA ALA A 99 7.84 1.83 8.65
C ALA A 99 7.25 0.49 8.21
N MET A 100 6.86 0.35 6.93
CA MET A 100 6.36 -0.91 6.39
C MET A 100 7.45 -1.99 6.32
N LYS A 101 8.67 -1.62 5.91
CA LYS A 101 9.84 -2.51 5.96
C LYS A 101 10.04 -3.09 7.35
N TYR A 102 10.03 -2.23 8.37
CA TYR A 102 10.15 -2.67 9.75
C TYR A 102 9.06 -3.69 10.12
N LEU A 103 7.81 -3.48 9.72
CA LEU A 103 6.72 -4.42 9.99
C LEU A 103 6.93 -5.79 9.32
N ILE A 104 7.53 -5.82 8.12
CA ILE A 104 7.91 -7.06 7.43
C ILE A 104 9.07 -7.75 8.17
N GLU A 105 10.10 -6.99 8.56
CA GLU A 105 11.27 -7.50 9.30
C GLU A 105 10.91 -8.16 10.63
N ILE A 106 9.81 -7.72 11.27
CA ILE A 106 9.31 -8.32 12.52
C ILE A 106 8.16 -9.32 12.30
N GLY A 107 7.83 -9.66 11.05
CA GLY A 107 6.83 -10.67 10.71
C GLY A 107 5.38 -10.29 11.01
N ILE A 108 5.08 -8.99 11.07
CA ILE A 108 3.70 -8.50 11.22
C ILE A 108 2.98 -8.50 9.87
N ILE A 109 3.62 -7.95 8.83
CA ILE A 109 3.12 -7.97 7.45
C ILE A 109 3.76 -9.15 6.73
N GLU A 110 2.93 -10.01 6.16
CA GLU A 110 3.38 -11.11 5.32
C GLU A 110 3.30 -10.67 3.86
N VAL A 111 4.45 -10.59 3.20
CA VAL A 111 4.52 -10.31 1.76
C VAL A 111 4.69 -11.63 1.02
N ASP A 112 3.88 -11.85 -0.02
CA ASP A 112 4.09 -12.99 -0.89
C ASP A 112 5.40 -12.78 -1.65
N ALA A 113 6.25 -13.81 -1.70
CA ALA A 113 7.49 -13.81 -2.48
C ALA A 113 7.26 -13.64 -4.00
N SER A 114 6.00 -13.55 -4.44
CA SER A 114 5.58 -13.23 -5.81
C SER A 114 5.35 -11.73 -6.07
N SER A 115 5.55 -10.84 -5.07
CA SER A 115 5.67 -9.40 -5.33
C SER A 115 6.66 -9.21 -6.47
N PRO A 116 6.36 -8.42 -7.51
CA PRO A 116 7.06 -8.50 -8.78
C PRO A 116 8.55 -8.31 -8.55
N GLU A 117 9.26 -9.44 -8.59
CA GLU A 117 10.68 -9.50 -8.81
C GLU A 117 10.84 -8.70 -10.11
N ILE A 118 11.34 -7.46 -10.00
CA ILE A 118 11.77 -6.75 -11.19
C ILE A 118 12.86 -7.66 -11.72
N ILE A 119 12.50 -8.44 -12.75
CA ILE A 119 13.44 -9.24 -13.51
C ILE A 119 14.49 -8.24 -13.91
N VAL A 120 15.60 -8.25 -13.17
CA VAL A 120 16.79 -7.50 -13.50
C VAL A 120 17.10 -8.03 -14.88
N LYS A 121 16.77 -7.24 -15.90
CA LYS A 121 17.21 -7.52 -17.26
C LYS A 121 18.73 -7.40 -17.19
N GLU A 122 19.39 -8.49 -16.82
CA GLU A 122 20.74 -8.77 -17.27
C GLU A 122 20.67 -8.77 -18.79
N THR A 123 20.89 -7.57 -19.34
CA THR A 123 21.14 -7.41 -20.75
C THR A 123 22.64 -7.58 -20.87
N ILE A 124 23.03 -8.80 -21.26
CA ILE A 124 24.35 -9.11 -21.80
C ILE A 124 24.59 -8.24 -23.03
#